data_AF-A0A217FAR5-F1
#
_entry.id   AF-A0A217FAR5-F1
#
_cell.length_a   1.000
_cell.length_b   1.000
_cell.length_c   1.000
_cell.angle_alpha   90.00
_cell.angle_beta   90.00
_cell.angle_gamma   90.00
#
_symmetry.space_group_name_H-M   'P 1'
#
loop_
_entity.id
_entity.type
_entity.pdbx_description
1 polymer ?
#
loop_
_entity_poly.entity_id
_entity_poly.type
_entity_poly.pdbx_seq_one_letter_code
_entity_poly.pdbx_strand_id
1 'polypeptide(L)'
;MSSSHSQNMKIGIVGFGTFGQFLAKTIIKQGHTITATSRSDYSHLCLQMGIHFFRDMSAFLDAGNDVILLCTSILSLAEVMRSMPLTCLKRPTLFVDVLSVKEHPRNLLLRTLPGELDILCTHPMFGPISGKDGWKDLTFMYDKVRIQDEAKCSRFLQIFETEGCRMVEMSCEEHDKAAARSQFITHTIGRTLGEMDIRSTPIDTKGFETLVQLKETTMKCSFDLYSGLFTHNRFAIQELENLEHALFKVKEMLVQMMKEEQGQEKTES
;
A
#
# COMPACT_ATOMS: atom_id res chain seq x y z
N MET A 1 24.12 25.23 -13.54
CA MET A 1 23.64 24.63 -12.27
C MET A 1 23.91 23.14 -12.34
N SER A 2 24.60 22.58 -11.35
CA SER A 2 25.25 21.26 -11.44
C SER A 2 24.24 20.14 -11.70
N SER A 3 24.46 19.41 -12.79
CA SER A 3 23.83 18.13 -13.09
C SER A 3 24.15 17.13 -11.98
N SER A 4 23.24 16.91 -11.03
CA SER A 4 23.30 15.72 -10.18
C SER A 4 23.08 14.51 -11.08
N HIS A 5 24.16 13.82 -11.44
CA HIS A 5 24.06 12.49 -12.00
C HIS A 5 23.43 11.63 -10.90
N SER A 6 22.12 11.38 -10.98
CA SER A 6 21.47 10.36 -10.17
C SER A 6 22.24 9.06 -10.41
N GLN A 7 22.99 8.61 -9.41
CA GLN A 7 23.69 7.34 -9.49
C GLN A 7 22.64 6.24 -9.49
N ASN A 8 22.57 5.48 -10.58
CA ASN A 8 21.71 4.31 -10.70
C ASN A 8 21.89 3.39 -9.48
N MET A 9 20.79 3.05 -8.81
CA MET A 9 20.80 2.10 -7.69
C MET A 9 20.47 0.70 -8.17
N LYS A 10 20.94 -0.30 -7.41
CA LYS A 10 20.50 -1.68 -7.52
C LYS A 10 19.45 -1.97 -6.45
N ILE A 11 18.21 -2.20 -6.87
CA ILE A 11 17.05 -2.37 -5.99
C ILE A 11 16.57 -3.82 -6.07
N GLY A 12 16.60 -4.51 -4.94
CA GLY A 12 16.07 -5.86 -4.81
C GLY A 12 14.62 -5.84 -4.35
N ILE A 13 13.70 -6.43 -5.11
CA ILE A 13 12.28 -6.53 -4.73
C ILE A 13 12.01 -7.90 -4.11
N VAL A 14 11.50 -7.91 -2.87
CA VAL A 14 10.97 -9.10 -2.20
C VAL A 14 9.46 -9.08 -2.31
N GLY A 15 8.88 -10.07 -3.00
CA GLY A 15 7.46 -10.10 -3.30
C GLY A 15 7.14 -9.48 -4.66
N PHE A 16 7.49 -10.18 -5.73
CA PHE A 16 7.27 -9.72 -7.11
C PHE A 16 5.82 -9.91 -7.64
N GLY A 17 4.83 -9.60 -6.80
CA GLY A 17 3.40 -9.61 -7.18
C GLY A 17 2.99 -8.32 -7.91
N THR A 18 1.68 -8.09 -8.03
CA THR A 18 1.10 -6.97 -8.81
C THR A 18 1.70 -5.61 -8.46
N PHE A 19 1.89 -5.31 -7.17
CA PHE A 19 2.42 -4.03 -6.73
C PHE A 19 3.94 -3.90 -6.95
N GLY A 20 4.71 -4.95 -6.64
CA GLY A 20 6.14 -4.99 -6.92
C GLY A 20 6.44 -4.84 -8.42
N GLN A 21 5.66 -5.49 -9.27
CA GLN A 21 5.74 -5.34 -10.73
C GLN A 21 5.40 -3.92 -11.20
N PHE A 22 4.39 -3.29 -10.59
CA PHE A 22 4.01 -1.91 -10.88
C PHE A 22 5.14 -0.93 -10.59
N LEU A 23 5.76 -1.01 -9.40
CA LEU A 23 6.91 -0.18 -9.05
C LEU A 23 8.12 -0.46 -9.94
N ALA A 24 8.38 -1.74 -10.24
CA ALA A 24 9.52 -2.16 -11.05
C ALA A 24 9.56 -1.49 -12.42
N LYS A 25 8.41 -1.33 -13.09
CA LYS A 25 8.32 -0.69 -14.41
C LYS A 25 8.88 0.73 -14.40
N THR A 26 8.47 1.55 -13.42
CA THR A 26 8.93 2.94 -13.31
C THR A 26 10.38 3.01 -12.85
N ILE A 27 10.77 2.16 -11.91
CA ILE A 27 12.16 2.08 -11.43
C ILE A 27 13.14 1.74 -12.58
N ILE A 28 12.77 0.80 -13.46
CA ILE A 28 13.55 0.45 -14.67
C ILE A 28 13.58 1.61 -15.65
N LYS A 29 12.44 2.28 -15.89
CA LYS A 29 12.35 3.45 -16.78
C LYS A 29 13.32 4.57 -16.35
N GLN A 30 13.57 4.71 -15.06
CA GLN A 30 14.53 5.68 -14.51
C GLN A 30 16.00 5.23 -14.58
N GLY A 31 16.28 4.04 -15.10
CA GLY A 31 17.64 3.52 -15.30
C GLY A 31 18.21 2.72 -14.12
N HIS A 32 17.42 2.46 -13.08
CA HIS A 32 17.85 1.62 -11.96
C HIS A 32 17.88 0.13 -12.35
N THR A 33 18.77 -0.63 -11.70
CA THR A 33 18.86 -2.08 -11.89
C THR A 33 17.97 -2.78 -10.88
N ILE A 34 17.15 -3.73 -11.33
CA ILE A 34 16.29 -4.51 -10.43
C ILE A 34 16.78 -5.96 -10.33
N THR A 35 16.79 -6.47 -9.11
CA THR A 35 16.72 -7.91 -8.85
C THR A 35 15.41 -8.23 -8.14
N ALA A 36 14.93 -9.46 -8.24
CA ALA A 36 13.68 -9.83 -7.59
C ALA A 36 13.73 -11.23 -7.00
N THR A 37 12.97 -11.44 -5.93
CA THR A 37 12.63 -12.75 -5.39
C THR A 37 11.17 -12.77 -4.96
N SER A 38 10.55 -13.94 -4.96
CA SER A 38 9.17 -14.12 -4.54
C SER A 38 8.90 -15.59 -4.22
N ARG A 39 7.84 -15.83 -3.45
CA ARG A 39 7.30 -17.18 -3.21
C ARG A 39 6.95 -17.89 -4.52
N SER A 40 6.23 -17.21 -5.41
CA SER A 40 5.83 -17.75 -6.71
C SER A 40 6.96 -17.61 -7.73
N ASP A 41 6.94 -18.44 -8.78
CA ASP A 41 7.88 -18.27 -9.90
C ASP A 41 7.52 -17.05 -10.74
N TYR A 42 8.47 -16.15 -10.91
CA TYR A 42 8.37 -15.07 -11.88
C TYR A 42 9.55 -15.05 -12.86
N SER A 43 10.35 -16.12 -12.96
CA SER A 43 11.53 -16.18 -13.85
C SER A 43 11.24 -15.73 -15.28
N HIS A 44 10.14 -16.21 -15.88
CA HIS A 44 9.79 -15.83 -17.25
C HIS A 44 9.42 -14.35 -17.39
N LEU A 45 8.59 -13.83 -16.48
CA LEU A 45 8.19 -12.43 -16.48
C LEU A 45 9.39 -11.50 -16.20
N CYS A 46 10.22 -11.85 -15.22
CA CYS A 46 11.43 -11.10 -14.91
C CYS A 46 12.39 -11.08 -16.10
N LEU A 47 12.56 -12.20 -16.82
CA LEU A 47 13.38 -12.25 -18.03
C LEU A 47 12.85 -11.28 -19.10
N GLN A 48 11.54 -11.24 -19.34
CA GLN A 48 10.92 -10.29 -20.28
C GLN A 48 11.14 -8.82 -19.88
N MET A 49 11.22 -8.55 -18.57
CA MET A 49 11.47 -7.21 -18.03
C MET A 49 12.97 -6.88 -17.87
N GLY A 50 13.89 -7.79 -18.21
CA GLY A 50 15.32 -7.61 -18.00
C GLY A 50 15.74 -7.65 -16.52
N ILE A 51 14.95 -8.29 -15.66
CA ILE A 51 15.17 -8.43 -14.22
C ILE A 51 15.81 -9.79 -13.92
N HIS A 52 16.86 -9.79 -13.09
CA HIS A 52 17.42 -11.03 -12.58
C HIS A 52 16.57 -11.56 -11.41
N PHE A 53 15.96 -12.73 -11.59
CA PHE A 53 15.10 -13.35 -10.59
C PHE A 53 15.83 -14.46 -9.82
N PHE A 54 15.72 -14.42 -8.50
CA PHE A 54 16.30 -15.38 -7.58
C PHE A 54 15.20 -16.20 -6.91
N ARG A 55 15.27 -17.52 -7.09
CA ARG A 55 14.43 -18.48 -6.34
C ARG A 55 14.91 -18.65 -4.90
N ASP A 56 16.23 -18.60 -4.70
CA ASP A 56 16.85 -18.71 -3.39
C ASP A 56 17.00 -17.32 -2.74
N MET A 57 16.48 -17.17 -1.52
CA MET A 57 16.56 -15.91 -0.78
C MET A 57 18.00 -15.55 -0.41
N SER A 58 18.85 -16.55 -0.12
CA SER A 58 20.24 -16.30 0.27
C SER A 58 21.04 -15.68 -0.88
N ALA A 59 20.90 -16.24 -2.10
CA ALA A 59 21.47 -15.71 -3.33
C ALA A 59 20.94 -14.31 -3.66
N PHE A 60 19.66 -14.05 -3.41
CA PHE A 60 19.08 -12.71 -3.57
C PHE A 60 19.73 -11.69 -2.63
N LEU A 61 19.91 -12.02 -1.35
CA LEU A 61 20.55 -11.11 -0.37
C LEU A 61 22.03 -10.90 -0.68
N ASP A 62 22.72 -11.93 -1.19
CA ASP A 62 24.12 -11.83 -1.60
C ASP A 62 24.33 -11.06 -2.91
N ALA A 63 23.26 -10.74 -3.64
CA ALA A 63 23.35 -10.06 -4.93
C ALA A 63 23.90 -8.62 -4.81
N GLY A 64 24.13 -8.10 -3.60
CA GLY A 64 24.63 -6.74 -3.42
C GLY A 64 23.60 -5.72 -3.90
N ASN A 65 22.38 -5.78 -3.36
CA ASN A 65 21.38 -4.74 -3.55
C ASN A 65 21.70 -3.53 -2.66
N ASP A 66 21.51 -2.31 -3.15
CA ASP A 66 21.66 -1.08 -2.34
C ASP A 66 20.42 -0.91 -1.46
N VAL A 67 19.26 -1.25 -2.02
CA VAL A 67 17.95 -1.18 -1.39
C VAL A 67 17.25 -2.53 -1.51
N ILE A 68 16.64 -3.00 -0.42
CA ILE A 68 15.69 -4.11 -0.43
C ILE A 68 14.29 -3.56 -0.20
N LEU A 69 13.43 -3.71 -1.22
CA LEU A 69 12.05 -3.23 -1.24
C LEU A 69 11.08 -4.39 -0.95
N LEU A 70 10.39 -4.31 0.18
CA LEU A 70 9.44 -5.30 0.67
C LEU A 70 8.05 -5.02 0.10
N CYS A 71 7.70 -5.75 -0.95
CA CYS A 71 6.45 -5.67 -1.72
C CYS A 71 5.51 -6.88 -1.48
N THR A 72 5.63 -7.54 -0.34
CA THR A 72 4.80 -8.69 0.05
C THR A 72 3.43 -8.23 0.55
N SER A 73 2.51 -9.16 0.83
CA SER A 73 1.27 -8.79 1.53
C SER A 73 1.56 -8.43 2.98
N ILE A 74 0.70 -7.59 3.57
CA ILE A 74 0.78 -7.19 4.98
C ILE A 74 0.85 -8.43 5.88
N LEU A 75 -0.07 -9.38 5.64
CA LEU A 75 -0.21 -10.61 6.43
C LEU A 75 1.04 -11.51 6.37
N SER A 76 1.76 -11.50 5.25
CA SER A 76 2.91 -12.38 5.03
C SER A 76 4.25 -11.80 5.49
N LEU A 77 4.31 -10.50 5.82
CA LEU A 77 5.58 -9.82 6.09
C LEU A 77 6.36 -10.49 7.23
N ALA A 78 5.70 -10.85 8.32
CA ALA A 78 6.34 -11.50 9.47
C ALA A 78 6.97 -12.85 9.13
N GLU A 79 6.31 -13.65 8.28
CA GLU A 79 6.83 -14.93 7.82
C GLU A 79 8.03 -14.75 6.89
N VAL A 80 7.91 -13.81 5.95
CA VAL A 80 9.00 -13.48 5.01
C VAL A 80 10.24 -13.01 5.76
N MET A 81 10.08 -12.08 6.71
CA MET A 81 11.21 -11.58 7.52
C MET A 81 11.84 -12.68 8.36
N ARG A 82 11.05 -13.61 8.91
CA ARG A 82 11.56 -14.75 9.68
C ARG A 82 12.38 -15.72 8.81
N SER A 83 11.98 -15.90 7.56
CA SER A 83 12.65 -16.80 6.62
C SER A 83 13.92 -16.22 5.99
N MET A 84 14.18 -14.91 6.18
CA MET A 84 15.25 -14.19 5.50
C MET A 84 16.58 -14.41 6.22
N PRO A 85 17.60 -15.05 5.60
CA PRO A 85 18.91 -15.25 6.22
C PRO A 85 19.73 -13.97 6.17
N LEU A 86 19.43 -13.03 7.07
CA LEU A 86 20.02 -11.69 7.11
C LEU A 86 21.55 -11.69 7.26
N THR A 87 22.15 -12.78 7.74
CA THR A 87 23.61 -12.96 7.80
C THR A 87 24.28 -13.01 6.43
N CYS A 88 23.52 -13.25 5.35
CA CYS A 88 24.03 -13.18 3.97
C CYS A 88 24.26 -11.74 3.48
N LEU A 89 23.76 -10.72 4.19
CA LEU A 89 23.98 -9.33 3.82
C LEU A 89 25.44 -8.92 4.10
N LYS A 90 26.21 -8.73 3.02
CA LYS A 90 27.64 -8.37 3.10
C LYS A 90 27.91 -6.87 3.30
N ARG A 91 26.87 -6.03 3.27
CA ARG A 91 27.03 -4.56 3.30
C ARG A 91 25.81 -3.84 3.89
N PRO A 92 25.98 -2.62 4.42
CA PRO A 92 24.86 -1.79 4.89
C PRO A 92 23.84 -1.54 3.77
N THR A 93 22.62 -2.03 3.98
CA THR A 93 21.54 -2.05 3.00
C THR A 93 20.34 -1.29 3.55
N LEU A 94 19.67 -0.51 2.69
CA LEU A 94 18.43 0.17 3.06
C LEU A 94 17.25 -0.79 2.86
N PHE A 95 16.50 -1.06 3.92
CA PHE A 95 15.23 -1.77 3.84
C PHE A 95 14.09 -0.77 3.71
N VAL A 96 13.25 -0.97 2.70
CA VAL A 96 12.07 -0.16 2.44
C VAL A 96 10.84 -1.07 2.42
N ASP A 97 9.80 -0.73 3.16
CA ASP A 97 8.49 -1.36 2.98
C ASP A 97 7.53 -0.45 2.21
N VAL A 98 6.63 -1.06 1.44
CA VAL A 98 5.54 -0.37 0.72
C VAL A 98 4.17 -0.94 1.10
N LEU A 99 4.01 -1.44 2.32
CA LEU A 99 2.74 -1.98 2.78
C LEU A 99 1.69 -0.87 2.89
N SER A 100 0.41 -1.21 3.05
CA SER A 100 -0.65 -0.19 3.22
C SER A 100 -0.94 0.17 4.68
N VAL A 101 -0.19 -0.40 5.63
CA VAL A 101 -0.15 -0.04 7.05
C VAL A 101 1.31 0.17 7.47
N LYS A 102 1.59 0.95 8.51
CA LYS A 102 2.95 1.45 8.79
C LYS A 102 3.49 1.10 10.18
N GLU A 103 2.69 1.08 11.23
CA GLU A 103 3.18 0.68 12.55
C GLU A 103 3.64 -0.78 12.57
N HIS A 104 2.92 -1.65 11.86
CA HIS A 104 3.26 -3.06 11.74
C HIS A 104 4.65 -3.30 11.11
N PRO A 105 4.94 -2.86 9.86
CA PRO A 105 6.27 -3.04 9.28
C PRO A 105 7.34 -2.32 10.10
N ARG A 106 7.13 -1.08 10.55
CA ARG A 106 8.10 -0.35 11.39
C ARG A 106 8.55 -1.17 12.59
N ASN A 107 7.59 -1.66 13.38
CA ASN A 107 7.87 -2.36 14.62
C ASN A 107 8.48 -3.75 14.37
N LEU A 108 8.12 -4.41 13.28
CA LEU A 108 8.72 -5.68 12.91
C LEU A 108 10.17 -5.48 12.45
N LEU A 109 10.42 -4.55 11.54
CA LEU A 109 11.73 -4.29 10.97
C LEU A 109 12.73 -3.81 12.03
N LEU A 110 12.32 -2.92 12.94
CA LEU A 110 13.16 -2.49 14.06
C LEU A 110 13.57 -3.65 14.99
N ARG A 111 12.71 -4.67 15.14
CA ARG A 111 12.98 -5.84 15.99
C ARG A 111 13.78 -6.92 15.30
N THR A 112 13.67 -7.03 13.98
CA THR A 112 14.28 -8.13 13.20
C THR A 112 15.59 -7.74 12.52
N LEU A 113 15.72 -6.50 12.06
CA LEU A 113 16.90 -6.06 11.30
C LEU A 113 18.05 -5.63 12.23
N PRO A 114 19.30 -6.08 11.96
CA PRO A 114 20.50 -5.58 12.62
C PRO A 114 20.59 -4.04 12.67
N GLY A 115 21.22 -3.51 13.72
CA GLY A 115 21.25 -2.06 14.00
C GLY A 115 21.91 -1.22 12.91
N GLU A 116 22.79 -1.82 12.12
CA GLU A 116 23.57 -1.21 11.03
C GLU A 116 22.77 -1.06 9.73
N LEU A 117 21.58 -1.67 9.65
CA LEU A 117 20.72 -1.59 8.46
C LEU A 117 19.72 -0.44 8.59
N ASP A 118 19.58 0.32 7.51
CA ASP A 118 18.64 1.43 7.45
C ASP A 118 17.22 0.94 7.19
N ILE A 119 16.23 1.67 7.70
CA ILE A 119 14.80 1.39 7.62
C ILE A 119 14.08 2.66 7.19
N LEU A 120 13.39 2.57 6.06
CA LEU A 120 12.47 3.57 5.55
C LEU A 120 11.10 2.93 5.38
N CYS A 121 10.09 3.39 6.11
CA CYS A 121 8.73 2.88 5.95
C CYS A 121 7.98 3.79 4.99
N THR A 122 7.31 3.23 3.99
CA THR A 122 6.64 4.03 2.95
C THR A 122 5.26 3.50 2.61
N HIS A 123 4.43 4.36 2.04
CA HIS A 123 3.18 3.97 1.42
C HIS A 123 2.91 4.87 0.22
N PRO A 124 3.15 4.37 -1.01
CA PRO A 124 2.56 4.99 -2.19
C PRO A 124 1.04 4.88 -2.05
N MET A 125 0.34 6.00 -1.90
CA MET A 125 -1.12 6.05 -1.71
C MET A 125 -1.87 5.81 -3.04
N PHE A 126 -1.27 5.02 -3.92
CA PHE A 126 -1.69 4.72 -5.27
C PHE A 126 -1.15 3.37 -5.69
N GLY A 127 -1.70 2.80 -6.77
CA GLY A 127 -1.24 1.52 -7.29
C GLY A 127 -1.55 1.34 -8.76
N PRO A 128 -1.56 0.09 -9.26
CA PRO A 128 -1.69 -0.20 -10.69
C PRO A 128 -2.91 0.41 -11.37
N ILE A 129 -4.00 0.65 -10.62
CA ILE A 129 -5.23 1.23 -11.16
C ILE A 129 -5.18 2.76 -11.11
N SER A 130 -4.88 3.34 -9.95
CA SER A 130 -4.90 4.79 -9.74
C SER A 130 -3.67 5.52 -10.29
N GLY A 131 -2.53 4.82 -10.46
CA GLY A 131 -1.30 5.35 -11.03
C GLY A 131 -0.96 4.80 -12.43
N LYS A 132 -1.97 4.28 -13.15
CA LYS A 132 -1.79 3.69 -14.48
C LYS A 132 -1.25 4.68 -15.52
N ASP A 133 -1.60 5.96 -15.38
CA ASP A 133 -1.28 7.05 -16.32
C ASP A 133 -0.07 7.90 -15.86
N GLY A 134 0.66 7.43 -14.85
CA GLY A 134 1.79 8.15 -14.22
C GLY A 134 1.53 8.45 -12.74
N TRP A 135 2.55 8.94 -12.04
CA TRP A 135 2.51 9.19 -10.60
C TRP A 135 2.44 10.67 -10.21
N LYS A 136 2.36 11.55 -11.22
CA LYS A 136 2.25 12.98 -11.02
C LYS A 136 1.04 13.31 -10.15
N ASP A 137 1.25 14.14 -9.14
CA ASP A 137 0.24 14.57 -8.17
C ASP A 137 -0.39 13.40 -7.37
N LEU A 138 0.22 12.22 -7.36
CA LEU A 138 -0.16 11.14 -6.44
C LEU A 138 0.63 11.25 -5.15
N THR A 139 0.00 10.93 -4.02
CA THR A 139 0.64 11.07 -2.70
C THR A 139 1.57 9.89 -2.43
N PHE A 140 2.81 10.18 -2.03
CA PHE A 140 3.76 9.19 -1.53
C PHE A 140 4.12 9.54 -0.08
N MET A 141 3.68 8.69 0.85
CA MET A 141 3.98 8.84 2.27
C MET A 141 5.27 8.12 2.62
N TYR A 142 6.10 8.71 3.48
CA TYR A 142 7.28 8.05 4.04
C TYR A 142 7.57 8.47 5.49
N ASP A 143 8.25 7.58 6.22
CA ASP A 143 8.78 7.78 7.57
C ASP A 143 10.23 7.28 7.62
N LYS A 144 11.18 8.17 7.95
CA LYS A 144 12.60 7.86 8.11
C LYS A 144 12.86 7.20 9.47
N VAL A 145 12.43 5.95 9.62
CA VAL A 145 12.45 5.21 10.90
C VAL A 145 13.86 5.05 11.48
N ARG A 146 14.85 4.67 10.66
CA ARG A 146 16.25 4.55 11.06
C ARG A 146 17.15 4.77 9.85
N ILE A 147 17.75 5.94 9.69
CA ILE A 147 18.56 6.28 8.52
C ILE A 147 19.95 6.75 8.97
N GLN A 148 20.99 6.03 8.56
CA GLN A 148 22.40 6.40 8.72
C GLN A 148 22.98 6.92 7.40
N ASP A 149 22.60 6.32 6.26
CA ASP A 149 23.01 6.74 4.93
C ASP A 149 21.93 7.63 4.28
N GLU A 150 21.92 8.92 4.65
CA GLU A 150 20.98 9.92 4.14
C GLU A 150 21.04 10.09 2.61
N ALA A 151 22.22 9.89 2.01
CA ALA A 151 22.39 10.01 0.56
C ALA A 151 21.71 8.84 -0.18
N LYS A 152 21.82 7.61 0.34
CA LYS A 152 21.11 6.43 -0.20
C LYS A 152 19.60 6.57 0.00
N CYS A 153 19.15 6.99 1.18
CA CYS A 153 17.73 7.24 1.44
C CYS A 153 17.15 8.30 0.48
N SER A 154 17.85 9.43 0.32
CA SER A 154 17.40 10.52 -0.56
C SER A 154 17.33 10.09 -2.03
N ARG A 155 18.31 9.33 -2.52
CA ARG A 155 18.26 8.76 -3.89
C ARG A 155 17.07 7.84 -4.09
N PHE A 156 16.69 7.03 -3.10
CA PHE A 156 15.50 6.21 -3.19
C PHE A 156 14.21 7.04 -3.21
N LEU A 157 14.09 8.04 -2.35
CA LEU A 157 12.92 8.94 -2.33
C LEU A 157 12.77 9.71 -3.65
N GLN A 158 13.89 10.08 -4.30
CA GLN A 158 13.90 10.74 -5.61
C GLN A 158 13.20 9.94 -6.71
N ILE A 159 13.09 8.62 -6.59
CA ILE A 159 12.33 7.79 -7.54
C ILE A 159 10.88 8.28 -7.64
N PHE A 160 10.26 8.60 -6.50
CA PHE A 160 8.89 9.05 -6.42
C PHE A 160 8.78 10.56 -6.68
N GLU A 161 9.72 11.34 -6.15
CA GLU A 161 9.76 12.79 -6.35
C GLU A 161 9.88 13.18 -7.83
N THR A 162 10.74 12.50 -8.58
CA THR A 162 10.98 12.80 -10.01
C THR A 162 9.82 12.40 -10.92
N GLU A 163 8.95 11.48 -10.50
CA GLU A 163 7.68 11.20 -11.18
C GLU A 163 6.56 12.20 -10.82
N GLY A 164 6.87 13.19 -9.97
CA GLY A 164 5.96 14.26 -9.58
C GLY A 164 5.01 13.88 -8.44
N CYS A 165 5.35 12.88 -7.62
CA CYS A 165 4.57 12.57 -6.43
C CYS A 165 4.54 13.76 -5.45
N ARG A 166 3.42 13.91 -4.74
CA ARG A 166 3.37 14.73 -3.51
C ARG A 166 4.03 13.95 -2.38
N MET A 167 5.25 14.33 -2.04
CA MET A 167 6.04 13.71 -0.98
C MET A 167 5.53 14.17 0.39
N VAL A 168 5.12 13.22 1.24
CA VAL A 168 4.57 13.49 2.57
C VAL A 168 5.35 12.72 3.63
N GLU A 169 6.17 13.44 4.39
CA GLU A 169 6.84 12.89 5.56
C GLU A 169 5.88 12.92 6.75
N MET A 170 5.61 11.76 7.35
CA MET A 170 4.80 11.68 8.57
C MET A 170 5.15 10.41 9.35
N SER A 171 4.85 10.37 10.65
CA SER A 171 5.12 9.17 11.43
C SER A 171 4.24 7.99 11.01
N CYS A 172 4.72 6.76 11.20
CA CYS A 172 3.95 5.54 10.97
C CYS A 172 2.62 5.51 11.76
N GLU A 173 2.60 6.05 12.99
CA GLU A 173 1.39 6.14 13.81
C GLU A 173 0.37 7.12 13.23
N GLU A 174 0.82 8.33 12.87
CA GLU A 174 -0.06 9.33 12.24
C GLU A 174 -0.62 8.82 10.91
N HIS A 175 0.20 8.09 10.14
CA HIS A 175 -0.25 7.43 8.92
C HIS A 175 -1.38 6.44 9.21
N ASP A 176 -1.18 5.49 10.13
CA ASP A 176 -2.17 4.44 10.37
C ASP A 176 -3.48 5.02 10.92
N LYS A 177 -3.39 6.07 11.75
CA LYS A 177 -4.55 6.82 12.23
C LYS A 177 -5.32 7.50 11.09
N ALA A 178 -4.61 8.13 10.15
CA ALA A 178 -5.23 8.78 8.99
C ALA A 178 -5.78 7.75 7.98
N ALA A 179 -5.05 6.68 7.72
CA ALA A 179 -5.42 5.61 6.79
C ALA A 179 -6.64 4.82 7.29
N ALA A 180 -6.77 4.60 8.60
CA ALA A 180 -7.96 3.99 9.20
C ALA A 180 -9.23 4.79 8.88
N ARG A 181 -9.15 6.13 8.93
CA ARG A 181 -10.26 7.06 8.67
C ARG A 181 -10.57 7.31 7.21
N SER A 182 -9.67 6.91 6.31
CA SER A 182 -9.74 7.24 4.89
C SER A 182 -9.70 5.98 4.03
N GLN A 183 -8.51 5.41 3.81
CA GLN A 183 -8.30 4.23 2.97
C GLN A 183 -9.12 3.03 3.48
N PHE A 184 -9.07 2.72 4.77
CA PHE A 184 -9.79 1.57 5.31
C PHE A 184 -11.31 1.73 5.15
N ILE A 185 -11.88 2.89 5.51
CA ILE A 185 -13.30 3.19 5.27
C ILE A 185 -13.67 3.08 3.78
N THR A 186 -12.84 3.64 2.90
CA THR A 186 -13.05 3.59 1.44
C THR A 186 -13.08 2.14 0.93
N HIS A 187 -12.16 1.30 1.41
CA HIS A 187 -12.15 -0.12 1.08
C HIS A 187 -13.35 -0.87 1.67
N THR A 188 -13.74 -0.58 2.92
CA THR A 188 -14.91 -1.19 3.55
C THR A 188 -16.18 -0.87 2.78
N ILE A 189 -16.41 0.41 2.41
CA ILE A 189 -17.55 0.79 1.58
C ILE A 189 -17.49 0.10 0.21
N GLY A 190 -16.36 0.14 -0.48
CA GLY A 190 -16.21 -0.52 -1.79
C GLY A 190 -16.47 -2.03 -1.74
N ARG A 191 -16.05 -2.72 -0.67
CA ARG A 191 -16.34 -4.14 -0.42
C ARG A 191 -17.82 -4.37 -0.13
N THR A 192 -18.45 -3.56 0.72
CA THR A 192 -19.89 -3.63 0.99
C THR A 192 -20.71 -3.47 -0.29
N LEU A 193 -20.36 -2.51 -1.15
CA LEU A 193 -20.99 -2.34 -2.46
C LEU A 193 -20.75 -3.55 -3.39
N GLY A 194 -19.60 -4.19 -3.26
CA GLY A 194 -19.28 -5.46 -3.91
C GLY A 194 -20.22 -6.59 -3.47
N GLU A 195 -20.42 -6.77 -2.16
CA GLU A 195 -21.33 -7.76 -1.59
C GLU A 195 -22.80 -7.50 -1.95
N MET A 196 -23.19 -6.22 -2.04
CA MET A 196 -24.52 -5.82 -2.55
C MET A 196 -24.72 -6.10 -4.05
N ASP A 197 -23.65 -6.49 -4.76
CA ASP A 197 -23.57 -6.61 -6.22
C ASP A 197 -24.23 -5.44 -6.97
N ILE A 198 -23.92 -4.19 -6.57
CA ILE A 198 -24.50 -3.02 -7.26
C ILE A 198 -24.11 -3.00 -8.75
N ARG A 199 -25.05 -2.58 -9.61
CA ARG A 199 -24.85 -2.50 -11.07
C ARG A 199 -25.33 -1.16 -11.58
N SER A 200 -24.70 -0.69 -12.65
CA SER A 200 -25.16 0.49 -13.38
C SER A 200 -26.59 0.29 -13.89
N THR A 201 -27.35 1.39 -13.92
CA THR A 201 -28.74 1.47 -14.35
C THR A 201 -28.91 2.54 -15.44
N PRO A 202 -30.00 2.52 -16.22
CA PRO A 202 -30.28 3.58 -17.20
C PRO A 202 -30.50 4.98 -16.60
N ILE A 203 -30.66 5.09 -15.27
CA ILE A 203 -30.97 6.32 -14.54
C ILE A 203 -29.91 6.66 -13.49
N ASP A 204 -28.66 6.21 -13.71
CA ASP A 204 -27.58 6.46 -12.78
C ASP A 204 -27.38 7.96 -12.54
N THR A 205 -27.34 8.34 -11.26
CA THR A 205 -26.86 9.65 -10.88
C THR A 205 -25.34 9.66 -10.92
N LYS A 206 -24.73 10.86 -11.07
CA LYS A 206 -23.27 11.00 -10.99
C LYS A 206 -22.67 10.49 -9.68
N GLY A 207 -23.42 10.59 -8.58
CA GLY A 207 -23.00 10.02 -7.31
C GLY A 207 -22.99 8.49 -7.31
N PHE A 208 -23.95 7.85 -7.99
CA PHE A 208 -23.96 6.39 -8.08
C PHE A 208 -22.91 5.85 -9.05
N GLU A 209 -22.63 6.56 -10.16
CA GLU A 209 -21.53 6.22 -11.08
C GLU A 209 -20.18 6.11 -10.33
N THR A 210 -19.89 7.03 -9.40
CA THR A 210 -18.65 6.99 -8.61
C THR A 210 -18.63 5.83 -7.61
N LEU A 211 -19.79 5.43 -7.04
CA LEU A 211 -19.90 4.25 -6.18
C LEU A 211 -19.68 2.95 -6.96
N VAL A 212 -20.20 2.85 -8.18
CA VAL A 212 -19.93 1.71 -9.09
C VAL A 212 -18.43 1.65 -9.41
N GLN A 213 -17.81 2.79 -9.76
CA GLN A 213 -16.36 2.85 -10.01
C GLN A 213 -15.53 2.49 -8.78
N LEU A 214 -15.97 2.90 -7.58
CA LEU A 214 -15.35 2.52 -6.31
C LEU A 214 -15.43 1.00 -6.10
N LYS A 215 -16.61 0.39 -6.24
CA LYS A 215 -16.77 -1.08 -6.21
C LYS A 215 -15.78 -1.75 -7.15
N GLU A 216 -15.77 -1.36 -8.43
CA GLU A 216 -14.91 -1.99 -9.43
C GLU A 216 -13.41 -1.89 -9.10
N THR A 217 -12.98 -0.74 -8.57
CA THR A 217 -11.58 -0.51 -8.19
C THR A 217 -11.20 -1.31 -6.95
N THR A 218 -12.04 -1.27 -5.91
CA THR A 218 -11.80 -1.96 -4.64
C THR A 218 -11.85 -3.47 -4.78
N MET A 219 -12.75 -4.01 -5.61
CA MET A 219 -12.89 -5.46 -5.80
C MET A 219 -11.73 -6.09 -6.59
N LYS A 220 -10.93 -5.30 -7.31
CA LYS A 220 -9.68 -5.75 -7.94
C LYS A 220 -8.53 -5.94 -6.94
N CYS A 221 -8.64 -5.37 -5.74
CA CYS A 221 -7.69 -5.63 -4.66
C CYS A 221 -7.92 -7.03 -4.06
N SER A 222 -6.87 -7.69 -3.59
CA SER A 222 -7.02 -8.98 -2.91
C SER A 222 -7.73 -8.82 -1.56
N PHE A 223 -8.41 -9.88 -1.11
CA PHE A 223 -8.99 -9.89 0.22
C PHE A 223 -7.91 -9.80 1.31
N ASP A 224 -6.76 -10.46 1.10
CA ASP A 224 -5.60 -10.36 1.99
C ASP A 224 -5.14 -8.91 2.24
N LEU A 225 -5.18 -8.05 1.20
CA LEU A 225 -4.85 -6.64 1.37
C LEU A 225 -5.84 -5.97 2.32
N TYR A 226 -7.14 -6.14 2.07
CA TYR A 226 -8.20 -5.56 2.90
C TYR A 226 -8.16 -6.08 4.34
N SER A 227 -8.02 -7.40 4.51
CA SER A 227 -7.85 -8.02 5.83
C SER A 227 -6.62 -7.49 6.55
N GLY A 228 -5.52 -7.23 5.83
CA GLY A 228 -4.33 -6.59 6.39
C GLY A 228 -4.57 -5.15 6.87
N LEU A 229 -5.36 -4.36 6.13
CA LEU A 229 -5.74 -2.99 6.56
C LEU A 229 -6.47 -2.98 7.89
N PHE A 230 -7.25 -4.02 8.20
CA PHE A 230 -7.96 -4.16 9.47
C PHE A 230 -7.07 -4.76 10.56
N THR A 231 -6.49 -5.93 10.29
CA THR A 231 -5.79 -6.76 11.29
C THR A 231 -4.53 -6.09 11.82
N HIS A 232 -3.86 -5.28 10.98
CA HIS A 232 -2.57 -4.67 11.30
C HIS A 232 -2.62 -3.15 11.46
N ASN A 233 -3.81 -2.57 11.55
CA ASN A 233 -4.01 -1.17 11.94
C ASN A 233 -4.88 -1.11 13.19
N ARG A 234 -4.26 -0.79 14.34
CA ARG A 234 -4.96 -0.74 15.64
C ARG A 234 -6.10 0.29 15.70
N PHE A 235 -6.13 1.26 14.77
CA PHE A 235 -7.18 2.27 14.70
C PHE A 235 -8.38 1.81 13.85
N ALA A 236 -8.25 0.77 13.03
CA ALA A 236 -9.29 0.36 12.08
C ALA A 236 -10.58 -0.15 12.76
N ILE A 237 -10.46 -0.82 13.90
CA ILE A 237 -11.63 -1.33 14.66
C ILE A 237 -12.57 -0.19 15.04
N GLN A 238 -12.02 0.88 15.62
CA GLN A 238 -12.84 2.02 16.04
C GLN A 238 -13.52 2.69 14.85
N GLU A 239 -12.83 2.80 13.71
CA GLU A 239 -13.42 3.40 12.51
C GLU A 239 -14.49 2.51 11.86
N LEU A 240 -14.37 1.18 11.97
CA LEU A 240 -15.44 0.27 11.58
C LEU A 240 -16.68 0.45 12.47
N GLU A 241 -16.52 0.49 13.79
CA GLU A 241 -17.61 0.77 14.73
C GLU A 241 -18.27 2.13 14.47
N ASN A 242 -17.46 3.15 14.17
CA ASN A 242 -17.97 4.48 13.80
C ASN A 242 -18.84 4.42 12.55
N LEU A 243 -18.42 3.67 11.52
CA LEU A 243 -19.19 3.47 10.29
C LEU A 243 -20.50 2.74 10.55
N GLU A 244 -20.47 1.66 11.33
CA GLU A 244 -21.67 0.88 11.69
C GLU A 244 -22.67 1.71 12.48
N HIS A 245 -22.22 2.44 13.50
CA HIS A 245 -23.06 3.34 14.29
C HIS A 245 -23.65 4.46 13.43
N ALA A 246 -22.85 5.07 12.55
CA ALA A 246 -23.35 6.10 11.65
C ALA A 246 -24.46 5.57 10.72
N LEU A 247 -24.28 4.37 10.14
CA LEU A 247 -25.29 3.74 9.30
C LEU A 247 -26.56 3.41 10.09
N PHE A 248 -26.41 2.90 11.31
CA PHE A 248 -27.54 2.61 12.20
C PHE A 248 -28.33 3.88 12.54
N LYS A 249 -27.64 4.97 12.88
CA LYS A 249 -28.29 6.25 13.20
C LYS A 249 -29.07 6.82 12.01
N VAL A 250 -28.52 6.74 10.80
CA VAL A 250 -29.23 7.14 9.57
C VAL A 250 -30.50 6.30 9.39
N LYS A 251 -30.41 4.98 9.61
CA LYS A 251 -31.59 4.09 9.56
C LYS A 251 -32.65 4.48 10.60
N GLU A 252 -32.26 4.77 11.84
CA GLU A 252 -33.21 5.17 12.88
C GLU A 252 -33.96 6.45 12.52
N MET A 253 -33.25 7.46 11.98
CA MET A 253 -33.88 8.70 11.51
C MET A 253 -34.95 8.44 10.46
N LEU A 254 -34.69 7.56 9.49
CA LEU A 254 -35.65 7.19 8.45
C LEU A 254 -36.88 6.45 9.01
N VAL A 255 -36.66 5.49 9.90
CA VAL A 255 -37.75 4.72 10.53
C VAL A 255 -38.63 5.63 11.41
N GLN A 256 -38.02 6.60 12.10
CA GLN A 256 -38.75 7.56 12.92
C GLN A 256 -39.67 8.44 12.06
N MET A 257 -39.14 9.02 10.97
CA MET A 257 -39.94 9.83 10.04
C MET A 257 -41.11 9.04 9.44
N MET A 258 -40.87 7.79 9.01
CA MET A 258 -41.93 6.92 8.48
C MET A 258 -43.07 6.68 9.48
N LYS A 259 -42.76 6.53 10.77
CA LYS A 259 -43.77 6.34 11.82
C LYS A 259 -44.58 7.61 12.08
N GLU A 260 -43.95 8.78 11.99
CA GLU A 260 -44.61 10.07 12.15
C GLU A 260 -45.61 10.33 11.03
N GLU A 261 -45.24 10.04 9.77
CA GLU A 261 -46.14 10.15 8.61
C GLU A 261 -47.34 9.19 8.73
N GLN A 262 -47.11 7.92 9.08
CA GLN A 262 -48.18 6.93 9.26
C GLN A 262 -49.09 7.22 10.48
N GLY A 263 -48.60 7.96 11.48
CA GLY A 263 -49.37 8.40 12.64
C GLY A 263 -50.30 9.58 12.31
N GLN A 264 -49.87 10.47 11.42
CA GLN A 264 -50.67 11.63 10.97
C GLN A 264 -51.86 11.20 10.09
N GLU A 265 -51.67 10.27 9.15
CA GLU A 265 -52.77 9.76 8.30
C GLU A 265 -53.92 9.12 9.09
N LYS A 266 -53.62 8.48 10.23
CA LYS A 266 -54.65 7.88 11.11
C LYS A 266 -55.44 8.87 11.95
N THR A 267 -54.99 10.13 12.03
CA THR A 267 -55.65 11.18 12.81
C THR A 267 -56.54 12.06 11.93
N GLU A 268 -56.34 12.03 10.60
CA GLU A 268 -57.13 12.76 9.60
C GLU A 268 -58.21 11.90 8.90
N SER A 269 -58.32 10.62 9.27
CA SER A 269 -59.36 9.67 8.82
C SER A 269 -60.48 9.53 9.84
#